data_AF-A0A2P4TID1-F1
#
_entry.id   AF-A0A2P4TID1-F1
#
_cell.length_a   1.000
_cell.length_b   1.000
_cell.length_c   1.000
_cell.angle_alpha   90.00
_cell.angle_beta   90.00
_cell.angle_gamma   90.00
#
_symmetry.space_group_name_H-M   'P 1'
#
loop_
_entity.id
_entity.type
_entity.pdbx_description
1 polymer ?
#
loop_
_entity_poly.entity_id
_entity_poly.type
_entity_poly.pdbx_seq_one_letter_code
_entity_poly.pdbx_strand_id
1 'polypeptide(L)'
;MGVKTLWWWDRCSYHYSVLYLFTGRDFTFTMKGSYEETQNISVGPSCSRRGSDSTMFHYIKYSQPNLDMMLPKERLYCGVCSCLWTLITAKHDANRREKDINSPLSVPLNSLDLGKKMTVVRGASYEVSVKEENGSKNLDLRLGFDLCAEEKDFICKRKKVVAAALKYVLQLDEDLQEDEVPVVAVMTTAGGVRSMTSMFGSLLALQELGVLDCISYISGLSATTWTMAKLYEDANWSQKDLRGPIDDIRKHVIKSKLHCFSTDHLKYYEKELCERKLEGHKLSFTDLWGLFIDSMLHNEENTHKLSDQQLAVNQGQNPLPIYLSLNVRDKFSTLDFKEWVEFTPYEVGALKYGAFVHSEDFGSEFFMGHLMKKIPESRICFLEDSFFVVMDIIKTDADIGYLTVVSTEEHPALPTRSHEQTTCLSLPKGYLSNSLREMMTGRPVVSYYHNFIKGLQLHNKYLENENFCMWKDTVLDSSPNQLNAMGDYLKLVDTAFFINTSCPPFLRPERKVDVILHLNYSGGSQTLVMF
;
A
#
# COMPACT_ATOMS: atom_id res chain seq x y z
N MET A 1 2.90 17.51 -30.61
CA MET A 1 3.41 16.15 -30.86
C MET A 1 4.68 16.00 -30.04
N GLY A 2 4.84 15.22 -28.99
CA GLY A 2 4.08 14.14 -28.38
C GLY A 2 5.10 13.38 -27.52
N VAL A 3 5.39 13.86 -26.31
CA VAL A 3 6.23 13.16 -25.33
C VAL A 3 5.44 13.12 -24.03
N LYS A 4 4.55 12.12 -23.92
CA LYS A 4 3.63 11.96 -22.78
C LYS A 4 3.97 10.76 -21.89
N THR A 5 5.11 10.11 -22.09
CA THR A 5 5.34 8.79 -21.50
C THR A 5 6.67 8.76 -20.75
N LEU A 6 6.59 8.66 -19.41
CA LEU A 6 7.74 8.55 -18.51
C LEU A 6 8.34 7.13 -18.49
N TRP A 7 7.74 6.17 -19.20
CA TRP A 7 8.07 4.75 -19.10
C TRP A 7 8.16 4.09 -20.48
N TRP A 8 8.95 3.01 -20.59
CA TRP A 8 8.95 2.06 -21.72
C TRP A 8 8.46 0.68 -21.24
N TRP A 9 7.70 -0.04 -22.07
CA TRP A 9 7.14 -1.36 -21.75
C TRP A 9 7.11 -2.29 -22.97
N ASP A 10 7.53 -3.54 -22.79
CA ASP A 10 7.24 -4.68 -23.67
C ASP A 10 7.38 -5.99 -22.86
N ARG A 11 6.27 -6.72 -22.69
CA ARG A 11 6.18 -7.99 -21.94
C ARG A 11 5.97 -9.16 -22.89
N CYS A 12 6.61 -10.30 -22.60
CA CYS A 12 6.29 -11.60 -23.20
C CYS A 12 6.01 -12.65 -22.10
N SER A 13 5.17 -13.63 -22.43
CA SER A 13 4.82 -14.78 -21.58
C SER A 13 5.26 -16.08 -22.27
N TYR A 14 5.69 -17.08 -21.51
CA TYR A 14 5.88 -18.44 -22.04
C TYR A 14 4.94 -19.46 -21.39
N HIS A 15 4.37 -20.37 -22.18
CA HIS A 15 3.67 -21.57 -21.69
C HIS A 15 4.58 -22.81 -21.84
N TYR A 16 4.69 -23.62 -20.79
CA TYR A 16 5.46 -24.87 -20.79
C TYR A 16 4.55 -26.10 -20.68
N SER A 17 4.91 -27.23 -21.28
CA SER A 17 4.22 -28.51 -21.05
C SER A 17 5.22 -29.65 -21.02
N VAL A 18 5.13 -30.54 -20.02
CA VAL A 18 5.99 -31.74 -19.91
C VAL A 18 5.17 -33.00 -20.18
N LEU A 19 5.65 -33.90 -21.05
CA LEU A 19 5.02 -35.20 -21.33
C LEU A 19 5.85 -36.38 -20.80
N TYR A 20 5.15 -37.39 -20.25
CA TYR A 20 5.63 -38.47 -19.35
C TYR A 20 6.66 -39.47 -19.91
N LEU A 21 7.49 -39.99 -18.98
CA LEU A 21 7.74 -41.42 -18.72
C LEU A 21 8.16 -41.63 -17.23
N PHE A 22 7.46 -42.54 -16.54
CA PHE A 22 7.54 -43.03 -15.14
C PHE A 22 8.66 -42.56 -14.19
N THR A 23 8.30 -41.78 -13.17
CA THR A 23 8.75 -41.74 -11.74
C THR A 23 8.48 -40.34 -11.15
N GLY A 24 8.07 -40.26 -9.88
CA GLY A 24 7.76 -38.99 -9.19
C GLY A 24 8.98 -38.07 -9.11
N ARG A 25 8.96 -36.91 -9.78
CA ARG A 25 10.16 -36.09 -10.01
C ARG A 25 9.81 -34.59 -9.99
N ASP A 26 10.50 -33.83 -9.14
CA ASP A 26 10.37 -32.38 -9.01
C ASP A 26 11.38 -31.66 -9.93
N PHE A 27 10.90 -30.93 -10.94
CA PHE A 27 11.73 -30.08 -11.80
C PHE A 27 11.75 -28.66 -11.25
N THR A 28 12.90 -28.01 -11.27
CA THR A 28 13.02 -26.58 -10.95
C THR A 28 13.39 -25.81 -12.21
N PHE A 29 12.56 -24.84 -12.57
CA PHE A 29 12.78 -23.91 -13.68
C PHE A 29 13.08 -22.54 -13.09
N THR A 30 14.15 -21.91 -13.55
CA THR A 30 14.58 -20.59 -13.09
C THR A 30 14.79 -19.68 -14.30
N MET A 31 14.14 -18.53 -14.30
CA MET A 31 14.27 -17.50 -15.32
C MET A 31 14.55 -16.16 -14.65
N LYS A 32 15.84 -15.83 -14.55
CA LYS A 32 16.28 -14.62 -13.85
C LYS A 32 15.71 -13.35 -14.49
N GLY A 33 15.19 -12.45 -13.67
CA GLY A 33 14.59 -11.20 -14.12
C GLY A 33 13.14 -11.33 -14.62
N SER A 34 12.53 -12.51 -14.46
CA SER A 34 11.08 -12.67 -14.61
C SER A 34 10.36 -12.32 -13.30
N TYR A 35 9.03 -12.14 -13.35
CA TYR A 35 8.22 -11.93 -12.16
C TYR A 35 8.32 -13.11 -11.17
N GLU A 36 8.25 -14.34 -11.67
CA GLU A 36 8.21 -15.56 -10.86
C GLU A 36 9.59 -16.01 -10.37
N GLU A 37 10.66 -15.60 -11.06
CA GLU A 37 12.05 -16.04 -10.94
C GLU A 37 12.28 -17.56 -10.98
N THR A 38 11.70 -18.34 -10.08
CA THR A 38 11.87 -19.79 -9.97
C THR A 38 10.54 -20.48 -9.68
N GLN A 39 10.24 -21.53 -10.45
CA GLN A 39 9.05 -22.36 -10.25
C GLN A 39 9.41 -23.84 -10.24
N ASN A 40 8.74 -24.58 -9.35
CA ASN A 40 8.90 -26.02 -9.22
C ASN A 40 7.68 -26.73 -9.83
N ILE A 41 7.92 -27.76 -10.64
CA ILE A 41 6.88 -28.62 -11.20
C ILE A 41 7.11 -30.04 -10.69
N SER A 42 6.15 -30.54 -9.89
CA SER A 42 6.15 -31.92 -9.39
C SER A 42 5.38 -32.82 -10.33
N VAL A 43 6.06 -33.75 -11.00
CA VAL A 43 5.40 -34.72 -11.89
C VAL A 43 5.19 -36.03 -11.11
N GLY A 44 3.93 -36.41 -10.85
CA GLY A 44 3.57 -37.60 -10.04
C GLY A 44 2.56 -38.57 -10.71
N PRO A 45 2.34 -39.79 -10.17
CA PRO A 45 1.51 -40.83 -10.81
C PRO A 45 -0.01 -40.56 -10.77
N SER A 46 -0.48 -39.63 -9.93
CA SER A 46 -1.91 -39.36 -9.70
C SER A 46 -2.47 -38.19 -10.52
N CYS A 47 -1.71 -37.56 -11.41
CA CYS A 47 -2.19 -36.52 -12.31
C CYS A 47 -2.98 -37.09 -13.50
N SER A 48 -3.88 -38.04 -13.24
CA SER A 48 -4.80 -38.61 -14.23
C SER A 48 -6.12 -37.84 -14.23
N ARG A 49 -6.11 -36.58 -14.67
CA ARG A 49 -7.29 -35.86 -15.19
C ARG A 49 -6.90 -34.51 -15.81
N ARG A 50 -6.60 -34.53 -17.12
CA ARG A 50 -6.84 -33.42 -18.09
C ARG A 50 -6.23 -32.04 -17.78
N GLY A 51 -5.04 -31.97 -17.16
CA GLY A 51 -4.24 -30.74 -17.09
C GLY A 51 -2.79 -31.05 -17.44
N SER A 52 -2.25 -30.41 -18.47
CA SER A 52 -0.80 -30.38 -18.69
C SER A 52 -0.17 -29.55 -17.57
N ASP A 53 0.74 -30.15 -16.79
CA ASP A 53 1.53 -29.44 -15.78
C ASP A 53 2.37 -28.37 -16.50
N SER A 54 1.85 -27.14 -16.49
CA SER A 54 2.39 -26.00 -17.20
C SER A 54 2.78 -24.93 -16.19
N THR A 55 3.98 -24.39 -16.36
CA THR A 55 4.43 -23.18 -15.67
C THR A 55 4.37 -22.02 -16.65
N MET A 56 4.29 -20.79 -16.14
CA MET A 56 4.30 -19.58 -16.94
C MET A 56 5.27 -18.59 -16.35
N PHE A 57 6.10 -17.98 -17.19
CA PHE A 57 7.00 -16.92 -16.76
C PHE A 57 6.77 -15.63 -17.51
N HIS A 58 6.85 -14.51 -16.79
CA HIS A 58 6.66 -13.16 -17.34
C HIS A 58 7.93 -12.34 -17.26
N TYR A 59 8.37 -11.80 -18.39
CA TYR A 59 9.66 -11.11 -18.47
C TYR A 59 9.66 -9.98 -19.49
N ILE A 60 10.71 -9.18 -19.41
CA ILE A 60 10.95 -8.04 -20.29
C ILE A 60 11.53 -8.55 -21.60
N LYS A 61 10.85 -8.30 -22.72
CA LYS A 61 11.21 -8.90 -24.03
C LYS A 61 12.68 -8.68 -24.42
N TYR A 62 13.24 -7.51 -24.12
CA TYR A 62 14.60 -7.15 -24.50
C TYR A 62 15.68 -7.66 -23.54
N SER A 63 15.33 -8.17 -22.35
CA SER A 63 16.32 -8.65 -21.37
C SER A 63 16.93 -10.00 -21.73
N GLN A 64 16.34 -10.72 -22.70
CA GLN A 64 16.81 -12.01 -23.23
C GLN A 64 17.24 -12.99 -22.13
N PRO A 65 16.35 -13.32 -21.16
CA PRO A 65 16.75 -14.15 -20.04
C PRO A 65 17.07 -15.59 -20.48
N ASN A 66 17.90 -16.27 -19.70
CA ASN A 66 18.12 -17.70 -19.85
C ASN A 66 17.13 -18.46 -18.99
N LEU A 67 16.61 -19.56 -19.51
CA LEU A 67 15.86 -20.53 -18.74
C LEU A 67 16.83 -21.60 -18.22
N ASP A 68 17.09 -21.58 -16.92
CA ASP A 68 17.89 -22.57 -16.23
C ASP A 68 16.96 -23.69 -15.72
N MET A 69 17.21 -24.93 -16.13
CA MET A 69 16.45 -26.09 -15.68
C MET A 69 17.33 -27.00 -14.82
N MET A 70 16.87 -27.30 -13.60
CA MET A 70 17.49 -28.27 -12.71
C MET A 70 16.64 -29.54 -12.63
N LEU A 71 17.30 -30.68 -12.80
CA LEU A 71 16.70 -31.99 -12.66
C LEU A 71 16.49 -32.37 -11.18
N PRO A 72 15.46 -33.18 -10.88
CA PRO A 72 15.14 -33.59 -9.51
C PRO A 72 16.30 -34.27 -8.79
N LYS A 73 16.38 -34.03 -7.48
CA LYS A 73 16.97 -34.98 -6.53
C LYS A 73 15.95 -36.09 -6.28
N GLU A 74 16.36 -37.36 -6.31
CA GLU A 74 15.45 -38.49 -6.06
C GLU A 74 14.77 -38.37 -4.69
N ARG A 75 13.43 -38.33 -4.66
CA ARG A 75 12.63 -38.55 -3.43
C ARG A 75 12.08 -39.97 -3.46
N LEU A 76 12.64 -40.85 -2.64
CA LEU A 76 12.11 -42.20 -2.42
C LEU A 76 10.85 -42.13 -1.55
N TYR A 77 9.68 -42.24 -2.16
CA TYR A 77 8.43 -42.51 -1.43
C TYR A 77 8.29 -44.02 -1.18
N CYS A 78 8.39 -44.45 0.08
CA CYS A 78 8.04 -45.82 0.48
C CYS A 78 6.56 -45.86 0.89
N GLY A 79 5.73 -46.53 0.09
CA GLY A 79 4.30 -46.68 0.33
C GLY A 79 3.96 -47.86 1.23
N VAL A 80 4.34 -47.84 2.52
CA VAL A 80 3.68 -48.64 3.58
C VAL A 80 3.86 -47.95 4.95
N CYS A 81 2.73 -47.49 5.54
CA CYS A 81 2.48 -47.18 6.96
C CYS A 81 3.40 -46.16 7.71
N SER A 82 2.79 -45.13 8.32
CA SER A 82 3.48 -44.02 9.03
C SER A 82 4.05 -44.35 10.41
N CYS A 83 4.39 -45.61 10.70
CA CYS A 83 4.76 -46.05 12.04
C CYS A 83 6.01 -46.94 12.04
N LEU A 84 7.14 -46.49 11.46
CA LEU A 84 8.45 -47.11 11.74
C LEU A 84 9.67 -46.24 11.34
N TRP A 85 9.62 -44.92 11.52
CA TRP A 85 10.77 -44.06 11.13
C TRP A 85 11.98 -44.21 12.09
N THR A 86 11.79 -44.61 13.34
CA THR A 86 12.82 -44.34 14.37
C THR A 86 13.91 -45.41 14.56
N LEU A 87 14.13 -46.39 13.67
CA LEU A 87 15.14 -47.42 13.98
C LEU A 87 16.04 -48.00 12.87
N ILE A 88 16.05 -47.48 11.64
CA ILE A 88 16.90 -48.07 10.57
C ILE A 88 17.84 -47.06 9.87
N THR A 89 17.82 -45.76 10.21
CA THR A 89 18.75 -44.77 9.62
C THR A 89 20.08 -44.59 10.37
N ALA A 90 20.50 -45.56 11.19
CA ALA A 90 21.77 -45.48 11.94
C ALA A 90 22.88 -46.42 11.43
N LYS A 91 22.73 -47.13 10.30
CA LYS A 91 23.72 -48.16 9.93
C LYS A 91 24.11 -48.33 8.46
N HIS A 92 23.69 -47.46 7.55
CA HIS A 92 24.08 -47.59 6.13
C HIS A 92 24.74 -46.37 5.49
N ASP A 93 25.19 -45.41 6.30
CA ASP A 93 25.85 -44.20 5.80
C ASP A 93 27.39 -44.30 5.92
N ALA A 94 27.98 -45.17 5.10
CA ALA A 94 29.41 -45.15 4.79
C ALA A 94 29.63 -45.92 3.48
N ASN A 95 30.14 -45.23 2.45
CA ASN A 95 30.55 -45.76 1.13
C ASN A 95 29.57 -45.66 -0.06
N ARG A 96 28.94 -44.51 -0.28
CA ARG A 96 28.73 -44.03 -1.65
C ARG A 96 29.28 -42.62 -1.80
N ARG A 97 30.33 -42.49 -2.61
CA ARG A 97 30.81 -41.21 -3.12
C ARG A 97 29.69 -40.62 -3.98
N GLU A 98 28.96 -39.64 -3.44
CA GLU A 98 28.12 -38.73 -4.21
C GLU A 98 29.02 -38.00 -5.23
N LYS A 99 28.91 -38.40 -6.50
CA LYS A 99 29.31 -37.57 -7.65
C LYS A 99 28.02 -37.01 -8.25
N ASP A 100 27.38 -36.11 -7.51
CA ASP A 100 26.30 -35.28 -8.03
C ASP A 100 26.90 -34.16 -8.87
N ILE A 101 27.03 -34.40 -10.18
CA ILE A 101 27.20 -33.33 -11.16
C ILE A 101 25.89 -33.24 -11.94
N ASN A 102 24.86 -32.68 -11.32
CA ASN A 102 23.70 -32.16 -12.05
C ASN A 102 24.05 -30.73 -12.49
N SER A 103 24.75 -30.61 -13.61
CA SER A 103 24.96 -29.30 -14.25
C SER A 103 23.60 -28.75 -14.72
N PRO A 104 23.21 -27.53 -14.34
CA PRO A 104 21.96 -26.93 -14.80
C PRO A 104 21.96 -26.81 -16.33
N LEU A 105 20.86 -27.21 -16.96
CA LEU A 105 20.67 -26.99 -18.39
C LEU A 105 20.18 -25.56 -18.57
N SER A 106 21.05 -24.67 -19.05
CA SER A 106 20.70 -23.29 -19.38
C SER A 106 20.33 -23.19 -20.86
N VAL A 107 19.13 -22.70 -21.16
CA VAL A 107 18.65 -22.53 -22.53
C VAL A 107 18.42 -21.04 -22.82
N PRO A 108 19.16 -20.42 -23.75
CA PRO A 108 18.93 -19.04 -24.15
C PRO A 108 17.68 -18.95 -25.04
N LEU A 109 16.73 -18.10 -24.66
CA LEU A 109 15.41 -18.01 -25.30
C LEU A 109 15.45 -17.63 -26.79
N ASN A 110 16.45 -16.83 -27.20
CA ASN A 110 16.63 -16.45 -28.62
C ASN A 110 16.94 -17.64 -29.56
N SER A 111 17.32 -18.79 -29.00
CA SER A 111 17.70 -20.00 -29.76
C SER A 111 16.62 -21.09 -29.78
N LEU A 112 15.53 -20.88 -29.03
CA LEU A 112 14.38 -21.78 -29.01
C LEU A 112 13.50 -21.48 -30.22
N ASP A 113 13.61 -22.29 -31.27
CA ASP A 113 12.56 -22.33 -32.29
C ASP A 113 11.24 -22.69 -31.59
N LEU A 114 10.24 -21.82 -31.72
CA LEU A 114 8.88 -22.03 -31.22
C LEU A 114 8.39 -23.44 -31.60
N GLY A 115 8.22 -24.32 -30.61
CA GLY A 115 7.75 -25.69 -30.79
C GLY A 115 8.81 -26.79 -30.92
N LYS A 116 10.11 -26.50 -30.71
CA LYS A 116 11.16 -27.54 -30.75
C LYS A 116 11.20 -28.38 -29.47
N LYS A 117 11.19 -29.70 -29.64
CA LYS A 117 11.35 -30.69 -28.57
C LYS A 117 12.80 -30.75 -28.10
N MET A 118 13.06 -30.51 -26.82
CA MET A 118 14.41 -30.65 -26.26
C MET A 118 14.55 -31.99 -25.51
N THR A 119 15.66 -32.70 -25.71
CA THR A 119 15.97 -33.96 -24.98
C THR A 119 17.00 -33.66 -23.91
N VAL A 120 16.66 -33.91 -22.64
CA VAL A 120 17.44 -33.38 -21.52
C VAL A 120 18.64 -34.28 -21.09
N VAL A 121 18.58 -35.63 -21.03
CA VAL A 121 19.79 -36.48 -20.77
C VAL A 121 19.64 -37.94 -21.29
N ARG A 122 20.76 -38.61 -21.61
CA ARG A 122 20.88 -40.06 -21.90
C ARG A 122 20.22 -40.95 -20.84
N GLY A 123 19.22 -41.72 -21.24
CA GLY A 123 18.59 -42.79 -20.45
C GLY A 123 17.10 -42.57 -20.16
N ALA A 124 16.63 -41.32 -20.15
CA ALA A 124 15.22 -40.95 -20.11
C ALA A 124 15.03 -39.62 -20.86
N SER A 125 14.24 -39.63 -21.94
CA SER A 125 13.90 -38.42 -22.70
C SER A 125 12.70 -37.71 -22.08
N TYR A 126 12.89 -36.49 -21.60
CA TYR A 126 11.79 -35.59 -21.21
C TYR A 126 11.52 -34.62 -22.35
N GLU A 127 10.26 -34.45 -22.74
CA GLU A 127 9.86 -33.46 -23.74
C GLU A 127 9.40 -32.19 -23.01
N VAL A 128 10.15 -31.11 -23.18
CA VAL A 128 9.74 -29.76 -22.75
C VAL A 128 9.40 -28.97 -24.00
N SER A 129 8.16 -28.46 -24.07
CA SER A 129 7.74 -27.51 -25.10
C SER A 129 7.71 -26.10 -24.51
N VAL A 130 8.11 -25.10 -25.31
CA VAL A 130 8.19 -23.70 -24.91
C VAL A 130 7.48 -22.87 -25.98
N LYS A 131 6.48 -22.09 -25.59
CA LYS A 131 5.71 -21.23 -26.49
C LYS A 131 5.75 -19.78 -26.04
N GLU A 132 6.33 -18.88 -26.84
CA GLU A 132 6.32 -17.44 -26.57
C GLU A 132 4.99 -16.82 -27.00
N GLU A 133 4.46 -15.95 -26.16
CA GLU A 133 3.31 -15.13 -26.46
C GLU A 133 3.64 -13.69 -26.08
N ASN A 134 3.32 -12.72 -26.95
CA ASN A 134 3.42 -11.32 -26.57
C ASN A 134 2.35 -11.03 -25.50
N GLY A 135 2.73 -10.32 -24.44
CA GLY A 135 1.80 -9.88 -23.40
C GLY A 135 0.73 -8.92 -23.94
N SER A 136 -0.35 -8.75 -23.17
CA SER A 136 -1.38 -7.74 -23.45
C SER A 136 -0.75 -6.35 -23.58
N LYS A 137 -1.23 -5.55 -24.54
CA LYS A 137 -0.80 -4.15 -24.68
C LYS A 137 -1.51 -3.21 -23.72
N ASN A 138 -2.65 -3.63 -23.17
CA ASN A 138 -3.40 -2.82 -22.21
C ASN A 138 -2.86 -3.10 -20.81
N LEU A 139 -2.40 -2.04 -20.14
CA LEU A 139 -1.92 -2.08 -18.76
C LEU A 139 -3.11 -2.04 -17.81
N ASP A 140 -3.00 -2.76 -16.69
CA ASP A 140 -3.95 -2.69 -15.58
C ASP A 140 -3.64 -1.48 -14.67
N LEU A 141 -2.43 -0.92 -14.82
CA LEU A 141 -1.98 0.32 -14.19
C LEU A 141 -2.10 1.50 -15.17
N ARG A 142 -2.58 2.63 -14.68
CA ARG A 142 -2.66 3.89 -15.42
C ARG A 142 -1.32 4.63 -15.39
N LEU A 143 -0.81 4.97 -16.57
CA LEU A 143 0.34 5.86 -16.75
C LEU A 143 -0.11 7.20 -17.32
N GLY A 144 0.08 8.26 -16.55
CA GLY A 144 -0.17 9.64 -16.96
C GLY A 144 -0.30 10.59 -15.78
N PHE A 145 0.08 11.84 -15.99
CA PHE A 145 0.00 12.89 -14.96
C PHE A 145 -1.37 13.56 -14.88
N ASP A 146 -2.19 13.40 -15.93
CA ASP A 146 -3.56 13.87 -15.98
C ASP A 146 -4.44 13.19 -14.90
N LEU A 147 -5.55 13.83 -14.55
CA LEU A 147 -6.57 13.24 -13.68
C LEU A 147 -7.21 12.03 -14.39
N CYS A 148 -7.61 11.01 -13.61
CA CYS A 148 -8.41 9.91 -14.12
C CYS A 148 -9.76 10.39 -14.64
N ALA A 149 -10.45 9.54 -15.41
CA ALA A 149 -11.73 9.90 -16.01
C ALA A 149 -12.80 10.13 -14.93
N GLU A 150 -12.73 9.37 -13.84
CA GLU A 150 -13.62 9.40 -12.70
C GLU A 150 -13.47 10.72 -11.92
N GLU A 151 -12.24 11.19 -11.66
CA GLU A 151 -12.02 12.48 -11.00
C GLU A 151 -12.46 13.66 -11.90
N LYS A 152 -12.29 13.54 -13.23
CA LYS A 152 -12.80 14.54 -14.18
C LYS A 152 -14.33 14.61 -14.20
N ASP A 153 -14.99 13.46 -14.18
CA ASP A 153 -16.46 13.40 -14.07
C ASP A 153 -16.95 13.95 -12.71
N PHE A 154 -16.26 13.60 -11.63
CA PHE A 154 -16.50 14.14 -10.30
C PHE A 154 -16.45 15.67 -10.28
N ILE A 155 -15.36 16.28 -10.79
CA ILE A 155 -15.21 17.73 -10.68
C ILE A 155 -16.25 18.48 -11.49
N CYS A 156 -16.65 17.97 -12.66
CA CYS A 156 -17.76 18.52 -13.45
C CYS A 156 -19.09 18.50 -12.69
N LYS A 157 -19.36 17.42 -11.94
CA LYS A 157 -20.56 17.31 -11.09
C LYS A 157 -20.47 18.22 -9.89
N ARG A 158 -19.34 18.20 -9.18
CA ARG A 158 -19.12 18.98 -7.96
C ARG A 158 -19.19 20.48 -8.22
N LYS A 159 -18.66 20.96 -9.34
CA LYS A 159 -18.73 22.38 -9.73
C LYS A 159 -20.16 22.92 -9.79
N LYS A 160 -21.17 22.09 -10.11
CA LYS A 160 -22.58 22.51 -10.09
C LYS A 160 -23.08 22.77 -8.67
N VAL A 161 -22.67 21.94 -7.72
CA VAL A 161 -22.97 22.12 -6.28
C VAL A 161 -22.26 23.37 -5.75
N VAL A 162 -20.97 23.51 -6.09
CA VAL A 162 -20.15 24.66 -5.68
C VAL A 162 -20.71 25.98 -6.25
N ALA A 163 -21.13 26.01 -7.52
CA ALA A 163 -21.75 27.18 -8.14
C ALA A 163 -23.00 27.66 -7.36
N ALA A 164 -23.90 26.72 -7.04
CA ALA A 164 -25.11 27.01 -6.30
C ALA A 164 -24.80 27.52 -4.88
N ALA A 165 -23.85 26.88 -4.19
CA ALA A 165 -23.43 27.27 -2.85
C ALA A 165 -22.77 28.65 -2.84
N LEU A 166 -21.85 28.93 -3.77
CA LEU A 166 -21.18 30.23 -3.88
C LEU A 166 -22.15 31.37 -4.18
N LYS A 167 -23.13 31.14 -5.07
CA LYS A 167 -24.19 32.12 -5.33
C LYS A 167 -24.92 32.50 -4.04
N TYR A 168 -25.26 31.52 -3.22
CA TYR A 168 -25.95 31.75 -1.96
C TYR A 168 -25.06 32.46 -0.92
N VAL A 169 -23.85 31.96 -0.69
CA VAL A 169 -22.91 32.46 0.33
C VAL A 169 -22.45 33.88 0.01
N LEU A 170 -22.15 34.18 -1.26
CA LEU A 170 -21.68 35.48 -1.70
C LEU A 170 -22.80 36.43 -2.14
N GLN A 171 -24.05 35.97 -2.14
CA GLN A 171 -25.24 36.73 -2.59
C GLN A 171 -25.07 37.27 -4.02
N LEU A 172 -24.64 36.41 -4.95
CA LEU A 172 -24.45 36.80 -6.35
C LEU A 172 -25.80 36.96 -7.06
N ASP A 173 -25.89 37.99 -7.91
CA ASP A 173 -27.11 38.27 -8.69
C ASP A 173 -27.35 37.20 -9.78
N GLU A 174 -26.28 36.76 -10.46
CA GLU A 174 -26.32 35.82 -11.58
C GLU A 174 -25.80 34.42 -11.20
N ASP A 175 -26.18 33.41 -12.00
CA ASP A 175 -25.64 32.06 -11.86
C ASP A 175 -24.23 31.97 -12.46
N LEU A 176 -23.30 31.34 -11.73
CA LEU A 176 -21.93 31.14 -12.19
C LEU A 176 -21.87 30.12 -13.33
N GLN A 177 -21.12 30.44 -14.38
CA GLN A 177 -20.75 29.49 -15.43
C GLN A 177 -19.65 28.54 -14.95
N GLU A 178 -19.52 27.35 -15.57
CA GLU A 178 -18.60 26.30 -15.12
C GLU A 178 -17.13 26.75 -15.04
N ASP A 179 -16.70 27.62 -15.93
CA ASP A 179 -15.35 28.20 -15.98
C ASP A 179 -15.12 29.32 -14.96
N GLU A 180 -16.19 29.89 -14.40
CA GLU A 180 -16.14 30.90 -13.33
C GLU A 180 -16.14 30.27 -11.93
N VAL A 181 -16.52 28.99 -11.81
CA VAL A 181 -16.54 28.29 -10.51
C VAL A 181 -15.11 27.97 -10.04
N PRO A 182 -14.64 28.57 -8.94
CA PRO A 182 -13.32 28.30 -8.39
C PRO A 182 -13.26 26.90 -7.77
N VAL A 183 -12.12 26.24 -7.91
CA VAL A 183 -11.82 25.00 -7.22
C VAL A 183 -11.30 25.33 -5.82
N VAL A 184 -12.17 25.19 -4.82
CA VAL A 184 -11.82 25.38 -3.40
C VAL A 184 -11.39 24.05 -2.79
N ALA A 185 -10.25 24.03 -2.09
CA ALA A 185 -9.74 22.86 -1.42
C ALA A 185 -9.54 23.10 0.08
N VAL A 186 -9.76 22.08 0.90
CA VAL A 186 -9.39 22.06 2.32
C VAL A 186 -8.16 21.19 2.49
N MET A 187 -7.10 21.75 3.08
CA MET A 187 -5.97 20.97 3.59
C MET A 187 -5.96 20.99 5.11
N THR A 188 -5.42 19.93 5.70
CA THR A 188 -5.32 19.74 7.14
C THR A 188 -3.88 19.49 7.56
N THR A 189 -3.63 19.55 8.87
CA THR A 189 -2.39 19.07 9.48
C THR A 189 -2.69 17.93 10.46
N ALA A 190 -1.76 17.02 10.67
CA ALA A 190 -1.84 15.97 11.68
C ALA A 190 -1.79 16.52 13.12
N GLY A 191 -2.16 15.65 14.06
CA GLY A 191 -2.09 15.92 15.50
C GLY A 191 -2.85 14.90 16.36
N GLY A 192 -2.91 13.63 15.96
CA GLY A 192 -3.65 12.60 16.70
C GLY A 192 -5.13 12.94 16.91
N VAL A 193 -5.71 12.45 18.01
CA VAL A 193 -7.11 12.71 18.40
C VAL A 193 -7.45 14.20 18.47
N ARG A 194 -6.47 15.09 18.77
CA ARG A 194 -6.66 16.55 18.71
C ARG A 194 -7.04 17.00 17.30
N SER A 195 -6.27 16.59 16.30
CA SER A 195 -6.55 16.93 14.89
C SER A 195 -7.86 16.33 14.40
N MET A 196 -8.16 15.08 14.77
CA MET A 196 -9.43 14.43 14.44
C MET A 196 -10.62 15.24 14.99
N THR A 197 -10.61 15.55 16.29
CA THR A 197 -11.67 16.31 16.96
C THR A 197 -11.79 17.73 16.42
N SER A 198 -10.66 18.39 16.16
CA SER A 198 -10.63 19.75 15.62
C SER A 198 -11.16 19.82 14.19
N MET A 199 -10.91 18.79 13.38
CA MET A 199 -11.43 18.67 12.03
C MET A 199 -12.95 18.54 12.00
N PHE A 200 -13.52 17.70 12.88
CA PHE A 200 -14.97 17.64 13.04
C PHE A 200 -15.58 19.01 13.38
N GLY A 201 -15.00 19.74 14.33
CA GLY A 201 -15.45 21.09 14.68
C GLY A 201 -15.30 22.10 13.53
N SER A 202 -14.20 22.02 12.77
CA SER A 202 -13.96 22.87 11.61
C SER A 202 -14.98 22.62 10.50
N LEU A 203 -15.28 21.35 10.21
CA LEU A 203 -16.28 20.97 9.20
C LEU A 203 -17.69 21.35 9.63
N LEU A 204 -18.03 21.21 10.92
CA LEU A 204 -19.31 21.69 11.46
C LEU A 204 -19.46 23.21 11.26
N ALA A 205 -18.43 23.99 11.57
CA ALA A 205 -18.47 25.43 11.34
C ALA A 205 -18.63 25.78 9.85
N LEU A 206 -17.93 25.08 8.96
CA LEU A 206 -18.09 25.25 7.51
C LEU A 206 -19.50 24.89 7.04
N GLN A 207 -20.13 23.87 7.63
CA GLN A 207 -21.52 23.51 7.34
C GLN A 207 -22.51 24.59 7.83
N GLU A 208 -22.36 25.07 9.06
CA GLU A 208 -23.22 26.11 9.63
C GLU A 208 -23.12 27.45 8.87
N LEU A 209 -21.96 27.73 8.28
CA LEU A 209 -21.73 28.90 7.43
C LEU A 209 -22.21 28.71 5.98
N GLY A 210 -22.66 27.51 5.59
CA GLY A 210 -23.01 27.17 4.20
C GLY A 210 -21.81 27.08 3.25
N VAL A 211 -20.58 27.12 3.77
CA VAL A 211 -19.33 27.10 2.99
C VAL A 211 -18.90 25.67 2.65
N LEU A 212 -19.38 24.67 3.37
CA LEU A 212 -19.01 23.27 3.14
C LEU A 212 -19.28 22.81 1.70
N ASP A 213 -20.40 23.23 1.13
CA ASP A 213 -20.78 22.91 -0.26
C ASP A 213 -19.95 23.66 -1.32
N CYS A 214 -19.20 24.70 -0.93
CA CYS A 214 -18.27 25.39 -1.80
C CYS A 214 -16.95 24.60 -2.00
N ILE A 215 -16.68 23.58 -1.17
CA ILE A 215 -15.41 22.84 -1.20
C ILE A 215 -15.46 21.74 -2.25
N SER A 216 -14.47 21.70 -3.14
CA SER A 216 -14.29 20.66 -4.16
C SER A 216 -13.46 19.48 -3.67
N TYR A 217 -12.39 19.74 -2.92
CA TYR A 217 -11.46 18.72 -2.45
C TYR A 217 -11.19 18.85 -0.96
N ILE A 218 -10.96 17.72 -0.28
CA ILE A 218 -10.47 17.70 1.10
C ILE A 218 -9.32 16.71 1.22
N SER A 219 -8.16 17.17 1.66
CA SER A 219 -7.00 16.32 1.85
C SER A 219 -6.66 16.12 3.32
N GLY A 220 -6.34 14.88 3.67
CA GLY A 220 -6.00 14.49 5.03
C GLY A 220 -4.68 13.76 5.12
N LEU A 221 -4.01 13.97 6.23
CA LEU A 221 -2.92 13.12 6.72
C LEU A 221 -3.16 12.74 8.16
N SER A 222 -2.59 11.62 8.55
CA SER A 222 -2.65 11.12 9.91
C SER A 222 -4.02 11.12 10.52
N ALA A 223 -4.18 11.43 11.80
CA ALA A 223 -5.49 11.32 12.45
C ALA A 223 -6.63 12.16 11.83
N THR A 224 -6.36 13.07 10.89
CA THR A 224 -7.43 13.71 10.10
C THR A 224 -8.04 12.74 9.06
N THR A 225 -7.31 11.71 8.66
CA THR A 225 -7.83 10.60 7.87
C THR A 225 -8.86 9.78 8.62
N TRP A 226 -8.79 9.69 9.95
CA TRP A 226 -9.82 9.02 10.77
C TRP A 226 -11.15 9.76 10.70
N THR A 227 -11.12 11.10 10.77
CA THR A 227 -12.32 11.94 10.57
C THR A 227 -12.89 11.73 9.17
N MET A 228 -12.04 11.72 8.15
CA MET A 228 -12.47 11.51 6.77
C MET A 228 -13.03 10.09 6.58
N ALA A 229 -12.31 9.05 6.97
CA ALA A 229 -12.79 7.68 6.87
C ALA A 229 -14.16 7.52 7.53
N LYS A 230 -14.33 8.05 8.74
CA LYS A 230 -15.60 8.01 9.47
C LYS A 230 -16.75 8.73 8.76
N LEU A 231 -16.50 9.94 8.24
CA LEU A 231 -17.54 10.71 7.55
C LEU A 231 -17.95 10.06 6.24
N TYR A 232 -16.99 9.52 5.48
CA TYR A 232 -17.24 8.96 4.16
C TYR A 232 -17.83 7.55 4.17
N GLU A 233 -18.11 6.97 5.35
CA GLU A 233 -19.01 5.82 5.50
C GLU A 233 -20.45 6.16 5.07
N ASP A 234 -20.83 7.43 5.18
CA ASP A 234 -22.14 7.94 4.80
C ASP A 234 -22.06 8.69 3.46
N ALA A 235 -22.74 8.16 2.45
CA ALA A 235 -22.75 8.73 1.09
C ALA A 235 -23.26 10.17 1.02
N ASN A 236 -23.97 10.68 2.04
CA ASN A 236 -24.52 12.03 2.08
C ASN A 236 -24.09 12.81 3.34
N TRP A 237 -22.92 12.49 3.90
CA TRP A 237 -22.49 13.05 5.19
C TRP A 237 -22.51 14.59 5.24
N SER A 238 -22.08 15.28 4.18
CA SER A 238 -22.02 16.76 4.17
C SER A 238 -23.40 17.42 4.14
N GLN A 239 -24.41 16.67 3.70
CA GLN A 239 -25.80 17.12 3.58
C GLN A 239 -26.63 16.79 4.84
N LYS A 240 -26.03 16.11 5.82
CA LYS A 240 -26.65 15.75 7.10
C LYS A 240 -26.03 16.57 8.22
N ASP A 241 -26.76 16.77 9.31
CA ASP A 241 -26.25 17.49 10.48
C ASP A 241 -25.01 16.79 11.06
N LEU A 242 -23.86 17.46 10.99
CA LEU A 242 -22.58 16.94 11.47
C LEU A 242 -22.55 16.74 13.00
N ARG A 243 -23.49 17.33 13.75
CA ARG A 243 -23.61 17.10 15.20
C ARG A 243 -23.86 15.63 15.54
N GLY A 244 -24.55 14.87 14.68
CA GLY A 244 -24.77 13.44 14.86
C GLY A 244 -23.46 12.62 14.90
N PRO A 245 -22.67 12.63 13.81
CA PRO A 245 -21.34 12.01 13.78
C PRO A 245 -20.40 12.52 14.89
N ILE A 246 -20.47 13.82 15.22
CA ILE A 246 -19.69 14.41 16.32
C ILE A 246 -20.08 13.82 17.67
N ASP A 247 -21.36 13.68 17.95
CA ASP A 247 -21.85 13.09 19.19
C ASP A 247 -21.47 11.61 19.30
N ASP A 248 -21.47 10.90 18.18
CA ASP A 248 -21.04 9.50 18.13
C ASP A 248 -19.54 9.36 18.41
N ILE A 249 -18.69 10.09 17.67
CA ILE A 249 -17.23 10.00 17.87
C ILE A 249 -16.82 10.49 19.26
N ARG A 250 -17.52 11.50 19.81
CA ARG A 250 -17.29 11.99 21.17
C ARG A 250 -17.46 10.87 22.21
N LYS A 251 -18.51 10.04 22.10
CA LYS A 251 -18.72 8.89 22.99
C LYS A 251 -17.56 7.90 22.90
N HIS A 252 -17.08 7.64 21.70
CA HIS A 252 -15.94 6.76 21.48
C HIS A 252 -14.69 7.35 22.12
N VAL A 253 -14.31 8.59 21.80
CA VAL A 253 -13.10 9.24 22.32
C VAL A 253 -13.04 9.25 23.85
N ILE A 254 -14.13 9.60 24.55
CA ILE A 254 -14.15 9.67 26.03
C ILE A 254 -14.18 8.30 26.73
N LYS A 255 -14.59 7.23 26.04
CA LYS A 255 -14.67 5.88 26.60
C LYS A 255 -13.28 5.35 26.92
N SER A 256 -13.13 4.69 28.07
CA SER A 256 -11.88 4.01 28.46
C SER A 256 -11.43 2.99 27.40
N LYS A 257 -10.16 3.05 27.02
CA LYS A 257 -9.55 2.16 26.01
C LYS A 257 -9.08 0.82 26.56
N LEU A 258 -9.19 0.59 27.87
CA LEU A 258 -8.78 -0.67 28.50
C LEU A 258 -9.49 -1.90 27.91
N HIS A 259 -10.74 -1.73 27.47
CA HIS A 259 -11.50 -2.80 26.85
C HIS A 259 -10.91 -3.29 25.51
N CYS A 260 -10.23 -2.42 24.75
CA CYS A 260 -9.53 -2.78 23.50
C CYS A 260 -8.35 -3.73 23.77
N PHE A 261 -7.91 -3.85 25.02
CA PHE A 261 -6.86 -4.78 25.45
C PHE A 261 -7.44 -6.01 26.19
N SER A 262 -8.75 -6.25 26.10
CA SER A 262 -9.35 -7.47 26.65
C SER A 262 -8.85 -8.70 25.89
N THR A 263 -8.86 -9.86 26.55
CA THR A 263 -8.48 -11.13 25.93
C THR A 263 -9.26 -11.43 24.64
N ASP A 264 -10.53 -11.00 24.57
CA ASP A 264 -11.38 -11.23 23.39
C ASP A 264 -10.96 -10.34 22.22
N HIS A 265 -10.65 -9.07 22.45
CA HIS A 265 -10.12 -8.18 21.40
C HIS A 265 -8.75 -8.63 20.90
N LEU A 266 -7.88 -9.06 21.81
CA LEU A 266 -6.56 -9.56 21.46
C LEU A 266 -6.63 -10.82 20.57
N LYS A 267 -7.56 -11.74 20.85
CA LYS A 267 -7.84 -12.90 19.99
C LYS A 267 -8.42 -12.48 18.64
N TYR A 268 -9.29 -11.47 18.62
CA TYR A 268 -9.82 -10.90 17.39
C TYR A 268 -8.69 -10.31 16.53
N TYR A 269 -7.77 -9.52 17.11
CA TYR A 269 -6.62 -8.98 16.37
C TYR A 269 -5.72 -10.07 15.79
N GLU A 270 -5.42 -11.11 16.57
CA GLU A 270 -4.63 -12.24 16.09
C GLU A 270 -5.31 -12.95 14.92
N LYS A 271 -6.64 -13.17 15.01
CA LYS A 271 -7.44 -13.76 13.94
C LYS A 271 -7.37 -12.93 12.65
N GLU A 272 -7.66 -11.63 12.75
CA GLU A 272 -7.67 -10.72 11.59
C GLU A 272 -6.29 -10.62 10.92
N LEU A 273 -5.21 -10.55 11.71
CA LEU A 273 -3.85 -10.55 11.17
C LEU A 273 -3.50 -11.88 10.50
N CYS A 274 -3.95 -13.01 11.05
CA CYS A 274 -3.77 -14.32 10.42
C CYS A 274 -4.50 -14.42 9.09
N GLU A 275 -5.76 -13.98 9.02
CA GLU A 275 -6.56 -13.94 7.79
C GLU A 275 -5.91 -13.05 6.73
N ARG A 276 -5.52 -11.83 7.11
CA ARG A 276 -4.80 -10.88 6.25
C ARG A 276 -3.50 -11.46 5.67
N LYS A 277 -2.74 -12.21 6.48
CA LYS A 277 -1.53 -12.92 6.02
C LYS A 277 -1.85 -14.05 5.04
N LEU A 278 -2.94 -14.78 5.25
CA LEU A 278 -3.39 -15.86 4.35
C LEU A 278 -3.86 -15.32 3.00
N GLU A 279 -4.48 -14.14 2.98
CA GLU A 279 -4.86 -13.42 1.75
C GLU A 279 -3.65 -12.99 0.91
N GLY A 280 -2.49 -12.89 1.53
CA GLY A 280 -1.21 -12.58 0.89
C GLY A 280 -0.64 -11.22 1.24
N HIS A 281 -1.25 -10.47 2.16
CA HIS A 281 -0.69 -9.20 2.63
C HIS A 281 0.56 -9.42 3.48
N LYS A 282 1.50 -8.47 3.39
CA LYS A 282 2.68 -8.43 4.24
C LYS A 282 2.36 -7.68 5.53
N LEU A 283 2.39 -8.40 6.66
CA LEU A 283 2.10 -7.82 7.97
C LEU A 283 3.25 -6.95 8.50
N SER A 284 2.85 -5.95 9.29
CA SER A 284 3.67 -4.98 10.02
C SER A 284 2.99 -4.59 11.34
N PHE A 285 3.70 -3.83 12.19
CA PHE A 285 3.12 -3.29 13.43
C PHE A 285 1.90 -2.40 13.14
N THR A 286 1.94 -1.68 12.03
CA THR A 286 0.86 -0.78 11.59
C THR A 286 -0.45 -1.51 11.40
N ASP A 287 -0.46 -2.76 10.91
CA ASP A 287 -1.70 -3.53 10.76
C ASP A 287 -2.38 -3.81 12.11
N LEU A 288 -1.60 -4.06 13.17
CA LEU A 288 -2.15 -4.22 14.52
C LEU A 288 -2.68 -2.88 15.06
N TRP A 289 -1.97 -1.79 14.75
CA TRP A 289 -2.37 -0.46 15.16
C TRP A 289 -3.71 -0.04 14.54
N GLY A 290 -3.99 -0.39 13.29
CA GLY A 290 -5.29 -0.10 12.65
C GLY A 290 -6.43 -0.82 13.28
N LEU A 291 -6.25 -2.08 13.61
CA LEU A 291 -7.26 -2.83 14.34
C LEU A 291 -7.52 -2.22 15.73
N PHE A 292 -6.50 -1.67 16.36
CA PHE A 292 -6.63 -0.95 17.62
C PHE A 292 -7.38 0.38 17.45
N ILE A 293 -7.04 1.19 16.44
CA ILE A 293 -7.74 2.46 16.14
C ILE A 293 -9.19 2.19 15.74
N ASP A 294 -9.43 1.20 14.90
CA ASP A 294 -10.77 0.78 14.50
C ASP A 294 -11.60 0.38 15.73
N SER A 295 -11.05 -0.44 16.63
CA SER A 295 -11.71 -0.79 17.91
C SER A 295 -11.90 0.40 18.86
N MET A 296 -11.07 1.44 18.72
CA MET A 296 -11.20 2.65 19.52
C MET A 296 -12.33 3.55 19.01
N LEU A 297 -12.56 3.58 17.69
CA LEU A 297 -13.48 4.48 17.00
C LEU A 297 -14.82 3.83 16.61
N HIS A 298 -14.87 2.49 16.59
CA HIS A 298 -16.05 1.70 16.26
C HIS A 298 -16.37 0.68 17.36
N ASN A 299 -17.65 0.37 17.55
CA ASN A 299 -18.09 -0.70 18.46
C ASN A 299 -18.23 -2.06 17.77
N GLU A 300 -18.35 -2.06 16.44
CA GLU A 300 -18.52 -3.24 15.60
C GLU A 300 -17.39 -3.28 14.57
N GLU A 301 -17.19 -4.45 13.97
CA GLU A 301 -16.20 -4.63 12.92
C GLU A 301 -16.53 -3.72 11.72
N ASN A 302 -15.63 -2.78 11.44
CA ASN A 302 -15.74 -1.96 10.26
C ASN A 302 -15.17 -2.70 9.05
N THR A 303 -16.00 -2.90 8.02
CA THR A 303 -15.61 -3.59 6.78
C THR A 303 -15.44 -2.63 5.60
N HIS A 304 -15.59 -1.32 5.83
CA HIS A 304 -15.48 -0.29 4.80
C HIS A 304 -14.09 -0.25 4.18
N LYS A 305 -14.07 0.04 2.88
CA LYS A 305 -12.87 0.15 2.04
C LYS A 305 -12.76 1.53 1.42
N LEU A 306 -11.62 1.83 0.81
CA LEU A 306 -11.40 3.10 0.12
C LEU A 306 -12.31 3.20 -1.12
N SER A 307 -12.47 2.10 -1.87
CA SER A 307 -13.37 2.04 -3.04
C SER A 307 -14.83 2.31 -2.69
N ASP A 308 -15.30 1.91 -1.50
CA ASP A 308 -16.69 2.12 -1.06
C ASP A 308 -17.05 3.61 -0.99
N GLN A 309 -16.07 4.47 -0.72
CA GLN A 309 -16.24 5.92 -0.66
C GLN A 309 -16.60 6.56 -2.01
N GLN A 310 -16.48 5.83 -3.13
CA GLN A 310 -16.98 6.30 -4.43
C GLN A 310 -18.47 6.63 -4.36
N LEU A 311 -19.25 5.91 -3.55
CA LEU A 311 -20.67 6.20 -3.32
C LEU A 311 -20.90 7.59 -2.73
N ALA A 312 -19.95 8.09 -1.93
CA ALA A 312 -20.02 9.42 -1.32
C ALA A 312 -19.63 10.55 -2.28
N VAL A 313 -19.09 10.26 -3.46
CA VAL A 313 -18.62 11.30 -4.40
C VAL A 313 -19.19 11.17 -5.80
N ASN A 314 -19.87 10.06 -6.13
CA ASN A 314 -20.37 9.80 -7.49
C ASN A 314 -21.38 10.82 -8.05
N GLN A 315 -22.04 11.62 -7.21
CA GLN A 315 -22.93 12.73 -7.62
C GLN A 315 -22.29 14.11 -7.37
N GLY A 316 -21.04 14.19 -6.91
CA GLY A 316 -20.42 15.44 -6.46
C GLY A 316 -21.06 16.01 -5.19
N GLN A 317 -21.76 15.18 -4.41
CA GLN A 317 -22.52 15.61 -3.24
C GLN A 317 -21.63 15.91 -2.02
N ASN A 318 -20.45 15.29 -1.94
CA ASN A 318 -19.41 15.62 -0.96
C ASN A 318 -18.14 16.09 -1.71
N PRO A 319 -17.21 16.81 -1.04
CA PRO A 319 -15.85 17.01 -1.57
C PRO A 319 -15.17 15.66 -1.88
N LEU A 320 -14.19 15.63 -2.78
CA LEU A 320 -13.40 14.41 -2.99
C LEU A 320 -12.38 14.25 -1.85
N PRO A 321 -12.36 13.10 -1.14
CA PRO A 321 -11.37 12.85 -0.11
C PRO A 321 -10.05 12.41 -0.76
N ILE A 322 -8.95 13.00 -0.29
CA ILE A 322 -7.60 12.65 -0.71
C ILE A 322 -6.77 12.33 0.52
N TYR A 323 -6.24 11.12 0.60
CA TYR A 323 -5.34 10.69 1.68
C TYR A 323 -3.90 10.63 1.17
N LEU A 324 -2.92 10.91 2.04
CA LEU A 324 -1.54 11.13 1.63
C LEU A 324 -0.54 10.40 2.53
N SER A 325 0.35 9.58 1.94
CA SER A 325 1.49 8.95 2.60
C SER A 325 2.80 9.21 1.86
N LEU A 326 3.91 8.86 2.50
CA LEU A 326 5.24 8.87 1.88
C LEU A 326 5.76 7.46 1.68
N ASN A 327 6.21 7.15 0.47
CA ASN A 327 7.06 5.99 0.22
C ASN A 327 8.52 6.31 0.56
N VAL A 328 9.16 5.45 1.33
CA VAL A 328 10.54 5.61 1.84
C VAL A 328 11.42 4.41 1.49
N ARG A 329 12.73 4.50 1.74
CA ARG A 329 13.70 3.42 1.45
C ARG A 329 14.63 3.19 2.63
N ASP A 330 14.84 1.92 3.02
CA ASP A 330 15.63 1.57 4.22
C ASP A 330 17.05 2.16 4.27
N LYS A 331 17.70 2.27 3.11
CA LYS A 331 19.09 2.72 2.96
C LYS A 331 19.25 4.23 3.11
N PHE A 332 18.15 4.97 3.15
CA PHE A 332 18.12 6.43 3.14
C PHE A 332 17.26 6.91 4.31
N SER A 333 17.61 8.05 4.91
CA SER A 333 16.68 8.70 5.84
C SER A 333 15.49 9.25 5.04
N THR A 334 14.38 9.55 5.71
CA THR A 334 13.23 10.21 5.07
C THR A 334 13.56 11.64 4.61
N LEU A 335 14.60 12.25 5.16
CA LEU A 335 15.17 13.51 4.67
C LEU A 335 15.88 13.30 3.32
N ASP A 336 16.49 12.13 3.10
CA ASP A 336 17.30 11.81 1.91
C ASP A 336 16.51 11.14 0.77
N PHE A 337 15.32 10.60 1.05
CA PHE A 337 14.44 10.05 0.03
C PHE A 337 13.00 9.91 0.51
N LYS A 338 12.07 10.49 -0.25
CA LYS A 338 10.63 10.39 -0.03
C LYS A 338 9.88 10.56 -1.35
N GLU A 339 8.74 9.90 -1.47
CA GLU A 339 7.86 10.01 -2.63
C GLU A 339 6.42 10.06 -2.18
N TRP A 340 5.69 11.08 -2.63
CA TRP A 340 4.29 11.25 -2.30
C TRP A 340 3.44 10.16 -2.97
N VAL A 341 2.68 9.45 -2.15
CA VAL A 341 1.66 8.48 -2.59
C VAL A 341 0.30 9.02 -2.18
N GLU A 342 -0.53 9.23 -3.18
CA GLU A 342 -1.88 9.77 -3.04
C GLU A 342 -2.91 8.65 -3.13
N PHE A 343 -3.97 8.76 -2.32
CA PHE A 343 -5.07 7.80 -2.25
C PHE A 343 -6.37 8.57 -2.43
N THR A 344 -7.16 8.13 -3.39
CA THR A 344 -8.53 8.61 -3.61
C THR A 344 -9.46 7.41 -3.71
N PRO A 345 -10.79 7.58 -3.61
CA PRO A 345 -11.72 6.50 -3.84
C PRO A 345 -11.61 5.86 -5.24
N TYR A 346 -11.01 6.55 -6.21
CA TYR A 346 -10.88 6.08 -7.58
C TYR A 346 -9.54 5.39 -7.85
N GLU A 347 -8.44 6.03 -7.44
CA GLU A 347 -7.09 5.56 -7.72
C GLU A 347 -6.10 5.88 -6.59
N VAL A 348 -5.07 5.04 -6.49
CA VAL A 348 -3.90 5.21 -5.62
C VAL A 348 -2.67 5.31 -6.49
N GLY A 349 -1.79 6.28 -6.25
CA GLY A 349 -0.62 6.42 -7.12
C GLY A 349 0.52 7.28 -6.59
N ALA A 350 1.67 7.12 -7.25
CA ALA A 350 2.89 7.83 -6.94
C ALA A 350 3.01 9.07 -7.84
N LEU A 351 2.88 10.25 -7.25
CA LEU A 351 2.75 11.53 -7.97
C LEU A 351 3.95 11.82 -8.88
N LYS A 352 5.17 11.54 -8.36
CA LYS A 352 6.44 11.70 -9.09
C LYS A 352 6.44 10.97 -10.43
N TYR A 353 5.79 9.82 -10.50
CA TYR A 353 5.87 8.91 -11.64
C TYR A 353 4.66 8.95 -12.57
N GLY A 354 3.59 9.64 -12.17
CA GLY A 354 2.32 9.61 -12.88
C GLY A 354 1.79 8.17 -13.02
N ALA A 355 1.98 7.34 -12.01
CA ALA A 355 1.63 5.92 -12.04
C ALA A 355 0.58 5.62 -10.97
N PHE A 356 -0.58 5.11 -11.41
CA PHE A 356 -1.78 4.95 -10.58
C PHE A 356 -2.43 3.59 -10.82
N VAL A 357 -3.00 3.00 -9.79
CA VAL A 357 -3.83 1.80 -9.84
C VAL A 357 -5.22 2.12 -9.31
N HIS A 358 -6.23 1.34 -9.70
CA HIS A 358 -7.53 1.41 -9.04
C HIS A 358 -7.38 1.14 -7.54
N SER A 359 -8.15 1.84 -6.71
CA SER A 359 -8.05 1.71 -5.25
C SER A 359 -8.25 0.27 -4.76
N GLU A 360 -9.13 -0.48 -5.43
CA GLU A 360 -9.41 -1.89 -5.16
C GLU A 360 -8.25 -2.85 -5.47
N ASP A 361 -7.33 -2.45 -6.34
CA ASP A 361 -6.17 -3.26 -6.71
C ASP A 361 -4.92 -2.87 -5.91
N PHE A 362 -4.97 -1.79 -5.13
CA PHE A 362 -3.85 -1.39 -4.28
C PHE A 362 -3.52 -2.46 -3.24
N GLY A 363 -2.23 -2.85 -3.20
CA GLY A 363 -1.75 -3.96 -2.37
C GLY A 363 -1.67 -5.30 -3.11
N SER A 364 -2.24 -5.41 -4.31
CA SER A 364 -2.06 -6.56 -5.20
C SER A 364 -0.66 -6.61 -5.83
N GLU A 365 -0.29 -7.77 -6.38
CA GLU A 365 1.02 -7.93 -7.03
C GLU A 365 0.96 -7.48 -8.49
N PHE A 366 1.87 -6.59 -8.89
CA PHE A 366 2.02 -6.13 -10.26
C PHE A 366 3.41 -6.45 -10.81
N PHE A 367 3.49 -6.55 -12.13
CA PHE A 367 4.74 -6.59 -12.86
C PHE A 367 4.57 -5.92 -14.22
N MET A 368 5.44 -4.96 -14.53
CA MET A 368 5.42 -4.23 -15.80
C MET A 368 4.06 -3.57 -16.12
N GLY A 369 3.40 -3.04 -15.08
CA GLY A 369 2.10 -2.37 -15.22
C GLY A 369 0.90 -3.31 -15.39
N HIS A 370 1.10 -4.61 -15.21
CA HIS A 370 0.03 -5.60 -15.25
C HIS A 370 -0.22 -6.23 -13.89
N LEU A 371 -1.49 -6.53 -13.61
CA LEU A 371 -1.92 -7.24 -12.41
C LEU A 371 -1.53 -8.72 -12.53
N MET A 372 -0.63 -9.17 -11.66
CA MET A 372 -0.14 -10.55 -11.63
C MET A 372 -0.97 -11.43 -10.73
N LYS A 373 -1.31 -10.91 -9.55
CA LYS A 373 -2.11 -11.60 -8.55
C LYS A 373 -2.96 -10.57 -7.82
N LYS A 374 -4.28 -10.66 -8.01
CA LYS A 374 -5.25 -9.87 -7.25
C LYS A 374 -5.29 -10.35 -5.81
N ILE A 375 -5.04 -9.43 -4.88
CA ILE A 375 -5.21 -9.61 -3.43
C ILE A 375 -6.46 -8.80 -3.04
N PRO A 376 -7.30 -9.29 -2.12
CA PRO A 376 -8.47 -8.53 -1.66
C PRO A 376 -8.11 -7.11 -1.21
N GLU A 377 -8.96 -6.15 -1.56
CA GLU A 377 -8.79 -4.76 -1.12
C GLU A 377 -8.77 -4.69 0.41
N SER A 378 -7.79 -3.96 0.94
CA SER A 378 -7.66 -3.77 2.39
C SER A 378 -8.81 -2.92 2.92
N ARG A 379 -9.31 -3.30 4.11
CA ARG A 379 -10.18 -2.43 4.91
C ARG A 379 -9.50 -1.09 5.16
N ILE A 380 -10.29 -0.02 5.23
CA ILE A 380 -9.78 1.35 5.33
C ILE A 380 -8.94 1.57 6.58
N CYS A 381 -9.24 0.88 7.69
CA CYS A 381 -8.45 0.95 8.92
C CYS A 381 -6.97 0.59 8.69
N PHE A 382 -6.66 -0.41 7.85
CA PHE A 382 -5.28 -0.76 7.53
C PHE A 382 -4.57 0.29 6.66
N LEU A 383 -5.33 1.13 5.95
CA LEU A 383 -4.78 2.26 5.18
C LEU A 383 -4.55 3.47 6.08
N GLU A 384 -5.46 3.72 7.04
CA GLU A 384 -5.37 4.79 8.03
C GLU A 384 -4.05 4.77 8.82
N ASP A 385 -3.44 3.59 8.99
CA ASP A 385 -2.21 3.38 9.76
C ASP A 385 -0.93 3.72 9.02
N SER A 386 -0.96 3.65 7.68
CA SER A 386 0.15 4.20 6.88
C SER A 386 0.28 5.70 7.09
N PHE A 387 -0.69 6.32 7.75
CA PHE A 387 -0.70 7.70 8.14
C PHE A 387 -0.50 7.90 9.64
N PHE A 388 -0.06 6.94 10.47
CA PHE A 388 0.23 7.26 11.88
C PHE A 388 1.72 7.25 12.25
N VAL A 389 2.24 8.39 12.70
CA VAL A 389 3.51 8.44 13.42
C VAL A 389 3.31 8.21 14.93
N VAL A 390 3.90 7.13 15.45
CA VAL A 390 4.19 6.95 16.89
C VAL A 390 5.42 7.79 17.27
N MET A 391 5.34 9.12 17.34
CA MET A 391 6.49 9.95 17.80
C MET A 391 6.26 10.62 19.16
N ASP A 392 5.06 10.54 19.70
CA ASP A 392 4.75 11.11 21.02
C ASP A 392 4.44 10.08 22.10
N ILE A 393 4.71 8.76 21.92
CA ILE A 393 4.24 7.73 22.87
C ILE A 393 5.35 6.85 23.49
N ILE A 394 6.58 6.79 22.97
CA ILE A 394 7.52 5.75 23.45
C ILE A 394 8.88 6.31 23.85
N LYS A 395 9.01 6.66 25.13
CA LYS A 395 10.26 6.42 25.87
C LYS A 395 10.13 5.11 26.63
N THR A 396 10.86 4.09 26.21
CA THR A 396 11.15 2.95 27.08
C THR A 396 12.17 3.38 28.11
N ASP A 397 11.71 3.68 29.33
CA ASP A 397 12.62 3.77 30.47
C ASP A 397 12.93 2.33 30.93
N ALA A 398 14.21 1.97 30.98
CA ALA A 398 14.65 0.57 31.09
C ALA A 398 14.41 -0.04 32.48
N ASP A 399 14.11 0.78 33.50
CA ASP A 399 14.13 0.33 34.90
C ASP A 399 12.76 0.17 35.55
N ILE A 400 11.66 0.54 34.88
CA ILE A 400 10.32 0.45 35.48
C ILE A 400 9.36 -0.09 34.43
N GLY A 401 8.85 -1.31 34.64
CA GLY A 401 7.99 -2.05 33.69
C GLY A 401 6.59 -1.46 33.44
N TYR A 402 6.51 -0.16 33.15
CA TYR A 402 5.34 0.60 32.71
C TYR A 402 5.74 1.44 31.48
N LEU A 403 4.90 1.49 30.45
CA LEU A 403 5.06 2.48 29.38
C LEU A 403 4.70 3.85 29.93
N THR A 404 5.70 4.72 30.14
CA THR A 404 5.47 6.12 30.50
C THR A 404 5.78 6.98 29.28
N VAL A 405 4.76 7.67 28.79
CA VAL A 405 4.88 8.63 27.70
C VAL A 405 5.54 9.91 28.25
N VAL A 406 6.80 10.16 27.86
CA VAL A 406 7.55 11.37 28.28
C VAL A 406 8.16 12.05 27.06
N SER A 407 7.66 13.23 26.72
CA SER A 407 8.36 14.18 25.83
C SER A 407 9.63 14.68 26.55
N THR A 408 10.77 14.70 25.86
CA THR A 408 11.99 15.39 26.33
C THR A 408 12.03 16.79 25.75
N GLU A 409 12.07 17.79 26.63
CA GLU A 409 13.28 18.63 26.70
C GLU A 409 13.84 18.50 28.13
N GLU A 410 15.16 18.69 28.25
CA GLU A 410 15.98 18.23 29.38
C GLU A 410 15.76 18.98 30.71
N HIS A 411 15.94 18.20 31.79
CA HIS A 411 16.16 18.53 33.21
C HIS A 411 14.97 18.62 34.19
N PRO A 412 15.11 18.04 35.41
CA PRO A 412 14.02 17.90 36.36
C PRO A 412 13.90 19.15 37.25
N ALA A 413 12.83 19.90 37.10
CA ALA A 413 12.33 20.79 38.15
C ALA A 413 10.80 20.83 38.09
N LEU A 414 10.20 20.87 39.28
CA LEU A 414 8.76 20.84 39.59
C LEU A 414 7.83 21.54 38.57
N PRO A 415 6.61 21.01 38.35
CA PRO A 415 5.72 21.49 37.30
C PRO A 415 5.28 22.92 37.61
N THR A 416 5.66 23.87 36.75
CA THR A 416 5.28 25.29 36.91
C THR A 416 4.29 25.76 35.83
N ARG A 417 3.75 24.88 34.97
CA ARG A 417 2.74 25.28 33.97
C ARG A 417 1.59 24.28 33.86
N SER A 418 0.37 24.81 33.90
CA SER A 418 -0.91 24.09 34.06
C SER A 418 -1.50 23.52 32.75
N HIS A 419 -0.66 23.27 31.73
CA HIS A 419 -1.15 22.92 30.38
C HIS A 419 -0.60 21.59 29.82
N GLU A 420 0.03 20.77 30.66
CA GLU A 420 0.55 19.46 30.26
C GLU A 420 -0.48 18.36 30.59
N GLN A 421 -1.12 17.81 29.56
CA GLN A 421 -1.95 16.61 29.69
C GLN A 421 -1.11 15.36 29.36
N THR A 422 -0.79 14.58 30.38
CA THR A 422 -0.17 13.27 30.26
C THR A 422 -1.20 12.25 29.79
N THR A 423 -0.96 11.59 28.65
CA THR A 423 -1.73 10.43 28.20
C THR A 423 -1.00 9.17 28.67
N CYS A 424 -1.62 8.37 29.54
CA CYS A 424 -1.04 7.12 30.05
C CYS A 424 -1.73 5.91 29.41
N LEU A 425 -0.96 5.05 28.74
CA LEU A 425 -1.43 3.78 28.21
C LEU A 425 -0.91 2.63 29.10
N SER A 426 -1.80 2.07 29.92
CA SER A 426 -1.47 0.95 30.80
C SER A 426 -1.78 -0.39 30.12
N LEU A 427 -0.74 -1.12 29.70
CA LEU A 427 -0.85 -2.49 29.17
C LEU A 427 -0.72 -3.54 30.29
N PRO A 428 -1.60 -4.56 30.37
CA PRO A 428 -1.43 -5.68 31.29
C PRO A 428 -0.23 -6.57 30.89
N LYS A 429 0.46 -7.16 31.88
CA LYS A 429 1.55 -8.12 31.63
C LYS A 429 1.00 -9.42 31.01
N GLY A 430 1.50 -9.82 29.84
CA GLY A 430 1.09 -11.05 29.13
C GLY A 430 1.95 -11.41 27.91
N TYR A 431 1.70 -12.55 27.27
CA TYR A 431 2.47 -13.02 26.09
C TYR A 431 2.48 -11.99 24.95
N LEU A 432 1.32 -11.40 24.65
CA LEU A 432 1.19 -10.33 23.67
C LEU A 432 1.92 -9.05 24.06
N SER A 433 2.10 -8.74 25.35
CA SER A 433 2.90 -7.59 25.79
C SER A 433 4.39 -7.77 25.48
N ASN A 434 4.89 -9.01 25.43
CA ASN A 434 6.26 -9.31 25.03
C ASN A 434 6.40 -9.23 23.50
N SER A 435 5.45 -9.77 22.73
CA SER A 435 5.43 -9.68 21.27
C SER A 435 5.22 -8.25 20.78
N LEU A 436 4.32 -7.48 21.41
CA LEU A 436 4.15 -6.04 21.18
C LEU A 436 5.44 -5.29 21.51
N ARG A 437 6.12 -5.61 22.62
CA ARG A 437 7.40 -4.99 22.97
C ARG A 437 8.50 -5.30 21.96
N GLU A 438 8.62 -6.55 21.50
CA GLU A 438 9.60 -6.94 20.46
C GLU A 438 9.27 -6.34 19.08
N MET A 439 7.98 -6.16 18.78
CA MET A 439 7.52 -5.52 17.55
C MET A 439 7.68 -3.99 17.59
N MET A 440 7.58 -3.38 18.78
CA MET A 440 7.82 -1.95 19.00
C MET A 440 9.32 -1.59 19.07
N THR A 441 10.22 -2.55 19.30
CA THR A 441 11.67 -2.31 19.29
C THR A 441 12.32 -2.43 17.90
N GLY A 442 11.66 -3.09 16.94
CA GLY A 442 11.99 -3.00 15.51
C GLY A 442 11.27 -1.81 14.87
N ARG A 443 11.89 -1.08 13.92
CA ARG A 443 11.36 0.16 13.29
C ARG A 443 9.81 0.13 13.14
N PRO A 444 9.03 0.70 14.09
CA PRO A 444 7.64 0.30 14.30
C PRO A 444 6.63 1.04 13.41
N VAL A 445 7.08 1.80 12.42
CA VAL A 445 6.30 2.89 11.79
C VAL A 445 6.23 2.77 10.25
N VAL A 446 6.45 1.56 9.70
CA VAL A 446 6.45 1.35 8.23
C VAL A 446 5.46 0.27 7.86
N SER A 447 4.50 0.62 6.99
CA SER A 447 3.57 -0.32 6.34
C SER A 447 4.16 -0.84 5.03
N TYR A 448 3.87 -2.09 4.69
CA TYR A 448 4.36 -2.72 3.46
C TYR A 448 3.22 -3.09 2.53
N TYR A 449 3.25 -2.57 1.30
CA TYR A 449 2.32 -2.94 0.23
C TYR A 449 3.09 -3.41 -0.99
N HIS A 450 2.55 -4.35 -1.75
CA HIS A 450 3.18 -4.77 -2.99
C HIS A 450 3.37 -3.59 -3.93
N ASN A 451 4.56 -3.52 -4.54
CA ASN A 451 4.94 -2.40 -5.37
C ASN A 451 4.29 -2.46 -6.74
N PHE A 452 3.27 -1.64 -6.95
CA PHE A 452 2.52 -1.63 -8.21
C PHE A 452 3.34 -1.11 -9.42
N ILE A 453 4.44 -0.38 -9.19
CA ILE A 453 5.37 0.05 -10.25
C ILE A 453 6.52 -0.95 -10.49
N LYS A 454 6.48 -2.15 -9.87
CA LYS A 454 7.53 -3.17 -10.03
C LYS A 454 7.75 -3.51 -11.51
N GLY A 455 9.02 -3.52 -11.90
CA GLY A 455 9.48 -3.85 -13.24
C GLY A 455 9.46 -2.67 -14.23
N LEU A 456 8.70 -1.60 -13.98
CA LEU A 456 8.65 -0.44 -14.88
C LEU A 456 10.04 0.20 -15.06
N GLN A 457 10.33 0.66 -16.27
CA GLN A 457 11.62 1.29 -16.63
C GLN A 457 11.46 2.76 -17.03
N LEU A 458 12.18 3.63 -16.34
CA LEU A 458 12.16 5.07 -16.63
C LEU A 458 12.60 5.36 -18.07
N HIS A 459 11.87 6.27 -18.72
CA HIS A 459 12.16 6.76 -20.05
C HIS A 459 13.47 7.55 -20.06
N ASN A 460 14.25 7.46 -21.14
CA ASN A 460 15.56 8.11 -21.27
C ASN A 460 15.56 9.63 -21.03
N LYS A 461 14.40 10.26 -21.21
CA LYS A 461 14.16 11.70 -21.05
C LYS A 461 13.31 12.05 -19.83
N TYR A 462 13.26 11.18 -18.82
CA TYR A 462 12.42 11.42 -17.64
C TYR A 462 12.80 12.71 -16.89
N LEU A 463 14.08 13.11 -16.94
CA LEU A 463 14.57 14.39 -16.40
C LEU A 463 14.16 15.63 -17.24
N GLU A 464 13.66 15.45 -18.47
CA GLU A 464 13.06 16.53 -19.27
C GLU A 464 11.56 16.69 -18.96
N ASN A 465 10.96 15.79 -18.18
CA ASN A 465 9.54 15.83 -17.87
C ASN A 465 9.28 16.78 -16.68
N GLU A 466 8.50 17.84 -16.93
CA GLU A 466 8.18 18.87 -15.93
C GLU A 466 7.48 18.29 -14.69
N ASN A 467 6.56 17.35 -14.88
CA ASN A 467 5.80 16.76 -13.77
C ASN A 467 6.68 15.86 -12.88
N PHE A 468 7.61 15.09 -13.47
CA PHE A 468 8.62 14.37 -12.69
C PHE A 468 9.53 15.34 -11.93
N CYS A 469 9.99 16.40 -12.60
CA CYS A 469 10.90 17.38 -12.01
C CYS A 469 10.27 18.17 -10.87
N MET A 470 8.96 18.43 -10.90
CA MET A 470 8.22 19.06 -9.82
C MET A 470 8.34 18.29 -8.50
N TRP A 471 8.43 16.96 -8.56
CA TRP A 471 8.55 16.08 -7.39
C TRP A 471 9.96 15.53 -7.19
N LYS A 472 10.93 16.00 -7.97
CA LYS A 472 12.34 15.63 -7.84
C LYS A 472 12.87 16.18 -6.52
N ASP A 473 13.37 15.30 -5.67
CA ASP A 473 13.74 15.61 -4.30
C ASP A 473 15.25 15.49 -4.10
N THR A 474 15.88 14.39 -4.55
CA THR A 474 17.28 14.12 -4.22
C THR A 474 18.16 13.70 -5.40
N VAL A 475 19.48 13.62 -5.16
CA VAL A 475 20.46 13.17 -6.16
C VAL A 475 20.12 11.77 -6.70
N LEU A 476 19.45 10.95 -5.88
CA LEU A 476 18.97 9.62 -6.28
C LEU A 476 18.02 9.68 -7.47
N ASP A 477 17.23 10.75 -7.59
CA ASP A 477 16.32 10.94 -8.71
C ASP A 477 17.05 11.19 -10.03
N SER A 478 18.35 11.50 -9.99
CA SER A 478 19.18 11.65 -11.20
C SER A 478 19.77 10.33 -11.70
N SER A 479 19.54 9.22 -10.97
CA SER A 479 20.01 7.89 -11.33
C SER A 479 18.84 6.93 -11.58
N PRO A 480 18.47 6.64 -12.83
CA PRO A 480 17.32 5.79 -13.12
C PRO A 480 17.52 4.36 -12.60
N ASN A 481 18.75 3.87 -12.52
CA ASN A 481 19.04 2.55 -11.94
C ASN A 481 18.78 2.51 -10.42
N GLN A 482 19.07 3.61 -9.71
CA GLN A 482 18.75 3.70 -8.30
C GLN A 482 17.23 3.80 -8.12
N LEU A 483 16.53 4.57 -8.95
CA LEU A 483 15.07 4.64 -8.92
C LEU A 483 14.41 3.31 -9.27
N ASN A 484 14.89 2.59 -10.29
CA ASN A 484 14.37 1.29 -10.70
C ASN A 484 14.75 0.15 -9.74
N ALA A 485 15.73 0.33 -8.86
CA ALA A 485 16.07 -0.63 -7.79
C ALA A 485 15.03 -0.63 -6.65
N MET A 486 13.76 -0.41 -6.97
CA MET A 486 12.66 -0.54 -6.03
C MET A 486 12.46 -1.99 -5.67
N GLY A 487 12.25 -2.26 -4.38
CA GLY A 487 11.96 -3.60 -3.90
C GLY A 487 10.56 -4.07 -4.30
N ASP A 488 10.24 -5.30 -3.91
CA ASP A 488 8.92 -5.90 -4.11
C ASP A 488 7.79 -5.17 -3.37
N TYR A 489 8.15 -4.33 -2.40
CA TYR A 489 7.22 -3.63 -1.53
C TYR A 489 7.51 -2.13 -1.50
N LEU A 490 6.44 -1.34 -1.61
CA LEU A 490 6.40 0.04 -1.15
C LEU A 490 6.42 0.06 0.38
N LYS A 491 7.08 1.07 0.93
CA LYS A 491 7.25 1.26 2.37
C LYS A 491 6.61 2.59 2.73
N LEU A 492 5.37 2.51 3.16
CA LEU A 492 4.56 3.69 3.41
C LEU A 492 4.70 4.12 4.86
N VAL A 493 4.92 5.41 5.05
CA VAL A 493 4.97 6.08 6.35
C VAL A 493 4.09 7.31 6.34
N ASP A 494 3.71 7.75 7.53
CA ASP A 494 2.95 8.97 7.72
C ASP A 494 3.77 10.18 7.29
N THR A 495 3.14 11.02 6.47
CA THR A 495 3.68 12.30 6.01
C THR A 495 4.11 13.21 7.17
N ALA A 496 3.42 13.16 8.32
CA ALA A 496 3.74 13.96 9.50
C ALA A 496 5.13 13.62 10.09
N PHE A 497 5.73 12.48 9.70
CA PHE A 497 7.11 12.15 10.06
C PHE A 497 8.13 13.12 9.44
N PHE A 498 7.77 13.70 8.29
CA PHE A 498 8.64 14.62 7.55
C PHE A 498 8.07 16.03 7.57
N ILE A 499 6.84 16.22 7.10
CA ILE A 499 6.20 17.53 7.03
C ILE A 499 4.72 17.41 7.36
N ASN A 500 4.25 18.28 8.27
CA ASN A 500 2.89 18.22 8.77
C ASN A 500 1.90 18.94 7.83
N THR A 501 1.73 18.47 6.59
CA THR A 501 0.81 19.07 5.61
C THR A 501 0.24 18.06 4.62
N SER A 502 -1.04 18.21 4.27
CA SER A 502 -1.72 17.47 3.19
C SER A 502 -1.85 18.30 1.89
N CYS A 503 -1.05 19.36 1.74
CA CYS A 503 -1.05 20.24 0.56
C CYS A 503 -0.63 19.60 -0.79
N PRO A 504 0.35 18.67 -0.87
CA PRO A 504 0.92 18.24 -2.15
C PRO A 504 -0.07 17.83 -3.25
N PRO A 505 -1.16 17.09 -2.96
CA PRO A 505 -2.23 16.82 -3.92
C PRO A 505 -2.78 18.05 -4.67
N PHE A 506 -2.83 19.21 -4.02
CA PHE A 506 -3.39 20.45 -4.59
C PHE A 506 -2.38 21.22 -5.44
N LEU A 507 -1.09 20.90 -5.32
CA LEU A 507 -0.03 21.48 -6.16
C LEU A 507 0.04 20.82 -7.54
N ARG A 508 -0.69 19.72 -7.76
CA ARG A 508 -0.88 19.13 -9.09
C ARG A 508 -1.54 20.16 -10.02
N PRO A 509 -0.87 20.59 -11.11
CA PRO A 509 -1.43 21.56 -12.05
C PRO A 509 -2.78 21.13 -12.63
N GLU A 510 -3.01 19.83 -12.70
CA GLU A 510 -4.22 19.25 -13.28
C GLU A 510 -5.49 19.50 -12.45
N ARG A 511 -5.36 19.73 -11.13
CA ARG A 511 -6.50 20.04 -10.25
C ARG A 511 -6.93 21.51 -10.30
N LYS A 512 -6.04 22.41 -10.74
CA LYS A 512 -6.32 23.85 -10.87
C LYS A 512 -6.97 24.46 -9.63
N VAL A 513 -6.42 24.15 -8.45
CA VAL A 513 -6.96 24.67 -7.18
C VAL A 513 -6.73 26.18 -7.10
N ASP A 514 -7.81 26.94 -6.88
CA ASP A 514 -7.79 28.41 -6.83
C ASP A 514 -7.67 28.94 -5.39
N VAL A 515 -8.32 28.25 -4.43
CA VAL A 515 -8.36 28.65 -3.02
C VAL A 515 -8.08 27.45 -2.13
N ILE A 516 -7.14 27.60 -1.19
CA ILE A 516 -6.83 26.58 -0.18
C ILE A 516 -7.20 27.11 1.20
N LEU A 517 -8.16 26.43 1.84
CA LEU A 517 -8.48 26.61 3.25
C LEU A 517 -7.54 25.72 4.08
N HIS A 518 -6.60 26.35 4.78
CA HIS A 518 -5.64 25.65 5.64
C HIS A 518 -6.18 25.49 7.06
N LEU A 519 -6.47 24.26 7.45
CA LEU A 519 -6.90 23.93 8.80
C LEU A 519 -5.73 23.34 9.60
N ASN A 520 -5.05 24.18 10.38
CA ASN A 520 -3.86 23.80 11.15
C ASN A 520 -4.23 23.35 12.57
N TYR A 521 -3.84 22.12 12.91
CA TYR A 521 -4.07 21.43 14.19
C TYR A 521 -2.78 21.09 14.94
N SER A 522 -1.65 21.66 14.51
CA SER A 522 -0.34 21.49 15.15
C SER A 522 -0.37 21.98 16.61
N GLY A 523 0.27 21.24 17.51
CA GLY A 523 0.32 21.57 18.94
C GLY A 523 1.29 22.70 19.31
N GLY A 524 2.13 23.14 18.36
CA GLY A 524 3.12 24.21 18.52
C GLY A 524 2.72 25.51 17.82
N SER A 525 3.72 26.38 17.56
CA SER A 525 3.48 27.67 16.90
C SER A 525 2.82 27.51 15.53
N GLN A 526 1.65 28.13 15.35
CA GLN A 526 0.87 28.09 14.12
C GLN A 526 1.42 29.01 13.01
N THR A 527 2.43 29.83 13.32
CA THR A 527 2.98 30.87 12.42
C THR A 527 4.44 30.65 12.05
N LEU A 528 5.14 29.72 12.69
CA LEU A 528 6.50 29.34 12.29
C LEU A 528 6.42 28.38 11.12
N VAL A 529 6.97 28.80 9.98
CA VAL A 529 7.11 27.97 8.78
C VAL A 529 8.01 26.78 9.15
N MET A 530 7.44 25.58 9.27
CA MET A 530 8.23 24.36 9.40
C MET A 530 8.93 24.11 8.05
N PHE A 531 10.21 24.46 7.98
CA PHE A 531 11.12 24.05 6.91
C PHE A 531 11.94 22.85 7.37
#